data_AF-A0A816YZL5-F1
#
_entry.id   AF-A0A816YZL5-F1
#
_cell.length_a   1.000
_cell.length_b   1.000
_cell.length_c   1.000
_cell.angle_alpha   90.00
_cell.angle_beta   90.00
_cell.angle_gamma   90.00
#
_symmetry.space_group_name_H-M   'P 1'
#
loop_
_entity.id
_entity.type
_entity.pdbx_description
1 polymer ?
#
loop_
_entity_poly.entity_id
_entity_poly.type
_entity_poly.pdbx_seq_one_letter_code
_entity_poly.pdbx_strand_id
1 'polypeptide(L)'
;NNEFNRYYIKIRTILGIDPKAIHEELVTELGPNDPSYTTVTTWAKRFREGREEVNDDPRFGGPVPELTDENIELGPVLIHCVDEGKIIDYNYYIENFLKLVIKELLKQRRSAGTKGIELLHDNARPHIHSDVINYLTEEGINIMPHPPHSSDLAPCDYWLNDYIKRNLTDQPNEKSLARAVSTLMKKIPKEAFKIKLLTNC
;
A
#
# COMPACT_ATOMS: atom_id res chain seq x y z
N ASN A 1 -16.07 10.80 -6.22
CA ASN A 1 -16.76 9.49 -6.34
C ASN A 1 -16.46 8.90 -7.72
N ASN A 2 -15.19 8.63 -8.01
CA ASN A 2 -14.68 8.46 -9.39
C ASN A 2 -14.81 7.02 -9.91
N GLU A 3 -14.85 6.05 -8.99
CA GLU A 3 -15.02 4.62 -9.31
C GLU A 3 -16.42 4.30 -9.82
N PHE A 4 -17.47 4.86 -9.18
CA PHE A 4 -18.86 4.72 -9.61
C PHE A 4 -19.05 5.16 -11.07
N ASN A 5 -18.47 6.31 -11.44
CA ASN A 5 -18.52 6.85 -12.80
C ASN A 5 -17.93 5.87 -13.83
N ARG A 6 -16.79 5.23 -13.50
CA ARG A 6 -16.11 4.29 -14.39
C ARG A 6 -16.86 2.99 -14.54
N TYR A 7 -17.51 2.52 -13.47
CA TYR A 7 -18.38 1.36 -13.51
C TYR A 7 -19.61 1.62 -14.40
N TYR A 8 -20.22 2.80 -14.26
CA TYR A 8 -21.33 3.23 -15.11
C TYR A 8 -20.93 3.30 -16.59
N ILE A 9 -19.79 3.95 -16.89
CA ILE A 9 -19.25 4.04 -18.25
C ILE A 9 -18.98 2.64 -18.82
N LYS A 10 -18.44 1.71 -18.02
CA LYS A 10 -18.18 0.33 -18.44
C LYS A 10 -19.44 -0.38 -18.87
N ILE A 11 -20.47 -0.39 -18.02
CA ILE A 11 -21.75 -1.06 -18.32
C ILE A 11 -22.38 -0.46 -19.57
N ARG A 12 -22.51 0.88 -19.63
CA ARG A 12 -23.13 1.55 -20.78
C ARG A 12 -22.36 1.33 -22.09
N THR A 13 -21.03 1.27 -22.02
CA THR A 13 -20.19 0.96 -23.18
C THR A 13 -20.40 -0.48 -23.66
N ILE A 14 -20.50 -1.45 -22.74
CA ILE A 14 -20.81 -2.86 -23.06
C ILE A 14 -22.21 -2.97 -23.70
N LEU A 15 -23.15 -2.16 -23.24
CA LEU A 15 -24.51 -2.05 -23.81
C LEU A 15 -24.55 -1.32 -25.17
N GLY A 16 -23.40 -0.87 -25.69
CA GLY A 16 -23.30 -0.21 -27.00
C GLY A 16 -23.78 1.24 -27.01
N ILE A 17 -23.90 1.88 -25.85
CA ILE A 17 -24.31 3.28 -25.75
C ILE A 17 -23.16 4.20 -26.14
N ASP A 18 -23.46 5.26 -26.91
CA ASP A 18 -22.47 6.24 -27.35
C ASP A 18 -21.94 7.09 -26.19
N PRO A 19 -20.61 7.38 -26.13
CA PRO A 19 -20.02 8.17 -25.04
C PRO A 19 -20.68 9.54 -24.80
N LYS A 20 -21.26 10.15 -25.83
CA LYS A 20 -21.98 11.42 -25.66
C LYS A 20 -23.24 11.24 -24.82
N ALA A 21 -24.03 10.22 -25.10
CA ALA A 21 -25.22 9.89 -24.32
C ALA A 21 -24.85 9.51 -22.87
N ILE A 22 -23.76 8.75 -22.69
CA ILE A 22 -23.26 8.39 -21.35
C ILE A 22 -22.90 9.65 -20.55
N HIS A 23 -22.24 10.62 -21.17
CA HIS A 23 -21.89 11.88 -20.51
C HIS A 23 -23.11 12.72 -20.16
N GLU A 24 -24.10 12.83 -21.05
CA GLU A 24 -25.35 13.55 -20.79
C GLU A 24 -26.15 12.92 -19.64
N GLU A 25 -26.21 11.59 -19.57
CA GLU A 25 -26.83 10.84 -18.47
C GLU A 25 -26.10 11.11 -17.14
N LEU A 26 -24.77 11.02 -17.13
CA LEU A 26 -23.98 11.26 -15.93
C LEU A 26 -24.11 12.71 -15.43
N VAL A 27 -24.12 13.69 -16.33
CA VAL A 27 -24.34 15.11 -15.97
C VAL A 27 -25.73 15.35 -15.40
N THR A 28 -26.73 14.61 -15.88
CA THR A 28 -28.11 14.69 -15.38
C THR A 28 -28.24 14.11 -13.98
N GLU A 29 -27.58 12.98 -13.70
CA GLU A 29 -27.66 12.29 -12.41
C GLU A 29 -26.73 12.88 -11.33
N LEU A 30 -25.55 13.38 -11.70
CA LEU A 30 -24.47 13.77 -10.78
C LEU A 30 -24.20 15.28 -10.75
N GLY A 31 -24.80 16.06 -11.64
CA GLY A 31 -24.60 17.50 -11.77
C GLY A 31 -23.41 17.88 -12.66
N PRO A 32 -23.24 19.17 -12.98
CA PRO A 32 -22.37 19.66 -14.06
C PRO A 32 -20.85 19.51 -13.83
N ASN A 33 -20.42 19.04 -12.65
CA ASN A 33 -19.01 19.11 -12.24
C ASN A 33 -18.27 17.75 -12.21
N ASP A 34 -18.89 16.62 -12.56
CA ASP A 34 -18.21 15.31 -12.60
C ASP A 34 -19.02 14.26 -13.40
N PRO A 35 -18.44 13.41 -14.28
CA PRO A 35 -17.10 13.44 -14.89
C PRO A 35 -17.04 14.18 -16.24
N SER A 36 -15.85 14.67 -16.60
CA SER A 36 -15.64 15.37 -17.88
C SER A 36 -15.91 14.48 -19.10
N TYR A 37 -16.35 15.08 -20.21
CA TYR A 37 -16.54 14.38 -21.49
C TYR A 37 -15.27 13.63 -21.96
N THR A 38 -14.10 14.21 -21.75
CA THR A 38 -12.81 13.59 -22.08
C THR A 38 -12.59 12.32 -21.26
N THR A 39 -12.98 12.33 -19.98
CA THR A 39 -12.94 11.16 -19.11
C THR A 39 -13.85 10.06 -19.64
N VAL A 40 -15.12 10.38 -19.94
CA VAL A 40 -16.11 9.43 -20.46
C VAL A 40 -15.64 8.78 -21.76
N THR A 41 -15.14 9.58 -22.70
CA THR A 41 -14.67 9.08 -24.00
C THR A 41 -13.40 8.23 -23.90
N THR A 42 -12.45 8.63 -23.05
CA THR A 42 -11.21 7.87 -22.81
C THR A 42 -11.53 6.50 -22.20
N TRP A 43 -12.39 6.45 -21.21
CA TRP A 43 -12.78 5.22 -20.54
C TRP A 43 -13.64 4.31 -21.43
N ALA A 44 -14.60 4.86 -22.15
CA ALA A 44 -15.40 4.08 -23.12
C ALA A 44 -14.54 3.48 -24.24
N LYS A 45 -13.51 4.20 -24.70
CA LYS A 45 -12.53 3.66 -25.65
C LYS A 45 -11.77 2.47 -25.05
N ARG A 46 -11.24 2.62 -23.84
CA ARG A 46 -10.49 1.55 -23.14
C ARG A 46 -11.32 0.29 -22.93
N PHE A 47 -12.59 0.43 -22.57
CA PHE A 47 -13.48 -0.72 -22.41
C PHE A 47 -13.81 -1.41 -23.75
N ARG A 48 -13.97 -0.63 -24.82
CA ARG A 48 -14.10 -1.18 -26.19
C ARG A 48 -12.83 -1.93 -26.64
N GLU A 49 -11.67 -1.47 -26.19
CA GLU A 49 -10.37 -2.11 -26.46
C GLU A 49 -10.08 -3.32 -25.54
N GLY A 50 -11.04 -3.74 -24.72
CA GLY A 50 -10.97 -4.98 -23.93
C GLY A 50 -10.45 -4.82 -22.51
N ARG A 51 -10.29 -3.60 -22.00
CA ARG A 51 -9.95 -3.38 -20.59
C ARG A 51 -11.11 -3.83 -19.69
N GLU A 52 -10.83 -4.62 -18.65
CA GLU A 52 -11.87 -5.02 -17.68
C GLU A 52 -11.80 -4.21 -16.38
N GLU A 53 -10.66 -3.63 -16.06
CA GLU A 53 -10.44 -2.92 -14.80
C GLU A 53 -11.01 -1.50 -14.82
N VAL A 54 -11.56 -1.06 -13.69
CA VAL A 54 -12.11 0.30 -13.49
C VAL A 54 -11.16 1.23 -12.72
N ASN A 55 -9.99 0.74 -12.31
CA ASN A 55 -8.96 1.51 -11.61
C ASN A 55 -8.11 2.32 -12.59
N ASP A 56 -7.55 3.45 -12.15
CA ASP A 56 -6.62 4.22 -13.01
C ASP A 56 -5.39 3.38 -13.37
N ASP A 57 -4.79 3.64 -14.53
CA ASP A 57 -3.47 3.07 -14.82
C ASP A 57 -2.44 3.72 -13.87
N PRO A 58 -1.40 2.99 -13.46
CA PRO A 58 -0.30 3.56 -12.69
C PRO A 58 0.21 4.83 -13.39
N ARG A 59 0.25 5.96 -12.68
CA ARG A 59 0.69 7.24 -13.26
C ARG A 59 2.18 7.18 -13.56
N PHE A 60 2.54 6.88 -14.80
CA PHE A 60 3.92 6.97 -15.26
C PHE A 60 4.32 8.44 -15.42
N GLY A 61 5.27 8.91 -14.61
CA GLY A 61 5.78 10.29 -14.66
C GLY A 61 6.92 10.64 -13.68
N GLY A 62 7.16 9.84 -12.65
CA GLY A 62 8.42 9.86 -11.90
C GLY A 62 9.37 8.77 -12.39
N PRO A 63 10.69 8.84 -12.08
CA PRO A 63 11.54 7.66 -12.20
C PRO A 63 10.96 6.58 -11.29
N VAL A 64 10.28 5.61 -11.89
CA VAL A 64 9.93 4.36 -11.21
C VAL A 64 11.25 3.66 -10.99
N PRO A 65 11.70 3.42 -9.74
CA PRO A 65 12.83 2.52 -9.53
C PRO A 65 12.45 1.22 -10.22
N GLU A 66 13.19 0.81 -11.24
CA GLU A 66 13.00 -0.47 -11.87
C GLU A 66 13.27 -1.51 -10.78
N LEU A 67 12.20 -2.02 -10.16
CA LEU A 67 12.26 -3.07 -9.15
C LEU A 67 12.60 -4.36 -9.89
N THR A 68 13.89 -4.52 -10.17
CA THR A 68 14.51 -5.75 -10.66
C THR A 68 14.45 -6.82 -9.57
N ASP A 69 14.54 -8.10 -9.95
CA ASP A 69 14.50 -9.24 -9.02
C ASP A 69 15.58 -9.15 -7.91
N GLU A 70 16.65 -8.39 -8.16
CA GLU A 70 17.72 -8.06 -7.21
C GLU A 70 17.27 -7.08 -6.11
N ASN A 71 16.30 -6.20 -6.37
CA ASN A 71 15.77 -5.21 -5.42
C ASN A 71 14.66 -5.76 -4.53
N ILE A 72 14.10 -6.94 -4.88
CA ILE A 72 13.02 -7.58 -4.11
C ILE A 72 13.63 -8.65 -3.21
N GLU A 73 14.61 -8.31 -2.37
CA GLU A 73 14.85 -9.11 -1.19
C GLU A 73 13.71 -8.79 -0.21
N LEU A 74 12.99 -9.81 0.31
CA LEU A 74 12.08 -9.58 1.42
C LEU A 74 12.95 -8.96 2.52
N GLY A 75 12.74 -7.67 2.78
CA GLY A 75 13.49 -6.92 3.78
C GLY A 75 13.40 -7.59 5.16
N PRO A 76 14.12 -7.08 6.16
CA PRO A 76 14.16 -7.71 7.47
C PRO A 76 12.76 -7.78 8.07
N VAL A 77 12.31 -9.01 8.37
CA VAL A 77 11.07 -9.24 9.10
C VAL A 77 11.39 -9.25 10.58
N LEU A 78 10.95 -8.21 11.29
CA LEU A 78 11.03 -8.14 12.75
C LEU A 78 9.66 -8.48 13.33
N ILE A 79 9.60 -9.48 14.21
CA ILE A 79 8.41 -9.82 14.98
C ILE A 79 8.75 -9.55 16.44
N HIS A 80 8.02 -8.63 17.05
CA HIS A 80 8.19 -8.23 18.44
C HIS A 80 6.89 -8.49 19.20
N CYS A 81 6.92 -9.46 20.12
CA CYS A 81 5.79 -9.75 20.98
C CYS A 81 5.77 -8.75 22.13
N VAL A 82 4.59 -8.22 22.42
CA VAL A 82 4.39 -7.21 23.46
C VAL A 82 3.40 -7.76 24.47
N ASP A 83 3.70 -7.57 25.77
CA ASP A 83 2.83 -8.01 26.85
C ASP A 83 1.44 -7.36 26.73
N GLU A 84 0.40 -8.13 27.09
CA GLU A 84 -0.97 -7.64 27.04
C GLU A 84 -1.15 -6.38 27.91
N GLY A 85 -1.81 -5.36 27.35
CA GLY A 85 -2.04 -4.09 28.03
C GLY A 85 -0.84 -3.13 28.07
N LYS A 86 0.33 -3.52 27.53
CA LYS A 86 1.46 -2.61 27.40
C LYS A 86 1.14 -1.53 26.37
N ILE A 87 1.27 -0.27 26.78
CA ILE A 87 1.14 0.88 25.89
C ILE A 87 2.43 1.00 25.08
N ILE A 88 2.29 0.99 23.76
CA ILE A 88 3.37 1.30 22.83
C ILE A 88 3.36 2.82 22.65
N ASP A 89 4.27 3.50 23.34
CA ASP A 89 4.53 4.93 23.14
C ASP A 89 5.62 5.17 22.09
N TYR A 90 5.90 6.43 21.80
CA TYR A 90 6.91 6.81 20.80
C TYR A 90 8.32 6.32 21.18
N ASN A 91 8.67 6.35 22.47
CA ASN A 91 9.98 5.92 22.94
C ASN A 91 10.15 4.41 22.78
N TYR A 92 9.11 3.64 23.12
CA TYR A 92 9.08 2.20 22.91
C TYR A 92 9.23 1.87 21.42
N TYR A 93 8.55 2.62 20.55
CA TYR A 93 8.63 2.46 19.10
C TYR A 93 10.05 2.68 18.58
N ILE A 94 10.73 3.75 19.02
CA ILE A 94 12.13 4.03 18.63
C ILE A 94 13.07 2.92 19.13
N GLU A 95 13.04 2.64 20.43
CA GLU A 95 14.04 1.78 21.08
C GLU A 95 13.89 0.30 20.71
N ASN A 96 12.65 -0.18 20.57
CA ASN A 96 12.38 -1.62 20.40
C ASN A 96 12.03 -2.00 18.96
N PHE A 97 11.65 -1.06 18.10
CA PHE A 97 11.32 -1.36 16.70
C PHE A 97 12.29 -0.67 15.74
N LEU A 98 12.30 0.66 15.69
CA LEU A 98 13.03 1.39 14.63
C LEU A 98 14.53 1.12 14.67
N LYS A 99 15.17 1.22 15.83
CA LYS A 99 16.61 0.92 15.97
C LYS A 99 16.97 -0.48 15.51
N LEU A 100 16.13 -1.47 15.82
CA LEU A 100 16.37 -2.87 15.44
C LEU A 100 16.20 -3.08 13.93
N VAL A 101 15.14 -2.52 13.35
CA VAL A 101 14.85 -2.62 11.92
C VAL A 101 15.95 -1.93 11.11
N ILE A 102 16.34 -0.71 11.48
CA ILE A 102 17.40 0.05 10.80
C ILE A 102 18.73 -0.70 10.90
N LYS A 103 19.07 -1.22 12.07
CA LYS A 103 20.29 -2.03 12.26
C LYS A 103 20.30 -3.25 11.33
N GLU A 104 19.19 -3.95 11.16
CA GLU A 104 19.12 -5.10 10.28
C GLU A 104 19.12 -4.71 8.80
N LEU A 105 18.42 -3.62 8.44
CA LEU A 105 18.44 -3.04 7.09
C LEU A 105 19.86 -2.67 6.65
N LEU A 106 20.65 -2.06 7.54
CA LEU A 106 22.03 -1.66 7.25
C LEU A 106 22.96 -2.88 7.04
N LYS A 107 22.68 -4.03 7.67
CA LYS A 107 23.42 -5.27 7.42
C LYS A 107 23.14 -5.82 6.02
N GLN A 108 21.91 -5.72 5.55
CA GLN A 108 21.54 -6.14 4.20
C GLN A 108 22.03 -5.14 3.15
N ARG A 109 21.92 -3.84 3.43
CA ARG A 109 22.27 -2.73 2.53
C ARG A 109 23.66 -2.14 2.82
N ARG A 110 24.69 -2.98 2.96
CA ARG A 110 26.05 -2.55 3.39
C ARG A 110 26.62 -1.39 2.57
N SER A 111 26.35 -1.35 1.27
CA SER A 111 26.89 -0.34 0.34
C SER A 111 25.98 0.89 0.17
N ALA A 112 24.67 0.72 0.27
CA ALA A 112 23.69 1.77 0.00
C ALA A 112 23.23 2.51 1.27
N GLY A 113 23.42 1.91 2.45
CA GLY A 113 22.93 2.44 3.72
C GLY A 113 21.41 2.64 3.69
N THR A 114 20.95 3.72 4.33
CA THR A 114 19.54 4.14 4.37
C THR A 114 19.10 4.97 3.17
N LYS A 115 20.01 5.26 2.24
CA LYS A 115 19.72 6.14 1.09
C LYS A 115 18.58 5.59 0.23
N GLY A 116 17.55 6.40 0.04
CA GLY A 116 16.38 6.05 -0.79
C GLY A 116 15.45 5.04 -0.13
N ILE A 117 15.52 4.86 1.20
CA ILE A 117 14.47 4.15 1.93
C ILE A 117 13.31 5.11 2.15
N GLU A 118 12.13 4.65 1.73
CA GLU A 118 10.85 5.32 1.97
C GLU A 118 10.01 4.45 2.91
N LEU A 119 9.69 4.99 4.08
CA LEU A 119 8.90 4.31 5.10
C LEU A 119 7.42 4.68 4.94
N LEU A 120 6.57 3.67 4.79
CA LEU A 120 5.13 3.80 4.92
C LEU A 120 4.69 3.22 6.27
N HIS A 121 4.04 4.05 7.08
CA HIS A 121 3.37 3.64 8.31
C HIS A 121 2.09 4.46 8.51
N ASP A 122 1.17 3.93 9.31
CA ASP A 122 -0.09 4.60 9.63
C ASP A 122 0.13 5.76 10.61
N ASN A 123 -0.87 6.65 10.70
CA ASN A 123 -0.82 7.84 11.56
C ASN A 123 -1.10 7.54 13.05
N ALA A 124 -0.73 6.36 13.56
CA ALA A 124 -0.86 6.05 14.97
C ALA A 124 -0.11 7.08 15.83
N ARG A 125 -0.61 7.36 17.05
CA ARG A 125 -0.04 8.40 17.92
C ARG A 125 1.49 8.33 18.11
N PRO A 126 2.11 7.14 18.29
CA PRO A 126 3.56 7.03 18.39
C PRO A 126 4.29 7.40 17.09
N HIS A 127 3.70 7.07 15.93
CA HIS A 127 4.32 7.21 14.61
C HIS A 127 4.44 8.66 14.16
N ILE A 128 3.45 9.48 14.49
CA ILE A 128 3.43 10.91 14.16
C ILE A 128 4.14 11.79 15.19
N HIS A 129 4.72 11.18 16.24
CA HIS A 129 5.42 11.92 17.28
C HIS A 129 6.68 12.59 16.72
N SER A 130 6.94 13.84 17.12
CA SER A 130 8.08 14.61 16.63
C SER A 130 9.42 13.90 16.80
N ASP A 131 9.66 13.27 17.95
CA ASP A 131 10.89 12.48 18.19
C ASP A 131 11.07 11.32 17.22
N VAL A 132 9.98 10.67 16.79
CA VAL A 132 10.03 9.58 15.80
C VAL A 132 10.38 10.13 14.43
N ILE A 133 9.76 11.24 14.03
CA ILE A 133 10.05 11.92 12.76
C ILE A 133 11.50 12.40 12.73
N ASN A 134 11.97 13.01 13.81
CA ASN A 134 13.35 13.48 13.96
C ASN A 134 14.33 12.31 13.86
N TYR A 135 14.09 11.22 14.60
CA TYR A 135 14.93 10.02 14.58
C TYR A 135 15.03 9.42 13.18
N LEU A 136 13.90 9.25 12.48
CA LEU A 136 13.90 8.71 11.10
C LEU A 136 14.63 9.63 10.13
N THR A 137 14.48 10.95 10.29
CA THR A 137 15.18 11.95 9.47
C THR A 137 16.69 11.93 9.71
N GLU A 138 17.13 11.82 10.97
CA GLU A 138 18.54 11.70 11.34
C GLU A 138 19.18 10.42 10.78
N GLU A 139 18.43 9.33 10.74
CA GLU A 139 18.85 8.07 10.12
C GLU A 139 18.78 8.10 8.58
N GLY A 140 18.31 9.20 7.97
CA GLY A 140 18.24 9.38 6.52
C GLY A 140 17.11 8.61 5.84
N ILE A 141 16.03 8.30 6.59
CA ILE A 141 14.84 7.61 6.10
C ILE A 141 13.75 8.62 5.80
N ASN A 142 13.22 8.58 4.57
CA ASN A 142 12.11 9.43 4.17
C ASN A 142 10.78 8.81 4.61
N ILE A 143 9.93 9.59 5.27
CA ILE A 143 8.57 9.15 5.62
C ILE A 143 7.64 9.50 4.46
N MET A 144 6.92 8.51 3.93
CA MET A 144 5.92 8.76 2.91
C MET A 144 4.65 9.36 3.55
N PRO A 145 4.05 10.40 2.93
CA PRO A 145 2.81 10.97 3.43
C PRO A 145 1.69 9.92 3.38
N HIS A 146 1.08 9.63 4.53
CA HIS A 146 -0.08 8.75 4.63
C HIS A 146 -1.32 9.57 5.04
N PRO A 147 -2.43 9.54 4.28
CA PRO A 147 -3.64 10.27 4.64
C PRO A 147 -4.28 9.73 5.95
N PRO A 148 -4.98 10.58 6.72
CA PRO A 148 -5.71 10.13 7.90
C PRO A 148 -6.81 9.13 7.52
N HIS A 149 -6.94 8.06 8.33
CA HIS A 149 -7.99 7.03 8.20
C HIS A 149 -7.98 6.25 6.86
N SER A 150 -6.79 5.98 6.32
CA SER A 150 -6.62 5.32 5.03
C SER A 150 -6.05 3.91 5.12
N SER A 151 -6.71 3.05 5.91
CA SER A 151 -6.38 1.63 6.03
C SER A 151 -6.48 0.86 4.69
N ASP A 152 -7.20 1.41 3.72
CA ASP A 152 -7.30 0.92 2.34
C ASP A 152 -6.02 1.16 1.51
N LEU A 153 -5.24 2.18 1.87
CA LEU A 153 -4.03 2.56 1.15
C LEU A 153 -2.77 1.83 1.67
N ALA A 154 -2.77 1.37 2.91
CA ALA A 154 -1.64 0.63 3.47
C ALA A 154 -1.72 -0.86 3.08
N PRO A 155 -0.73 -1.42 2.36
CA PRO A 155 -0.71 -2.83 1.97
C PRO A 155 -0.78 -3.79 3.18
N CYS A 156 -0.28 -3.36 4.34
CA CYS A 156 -0.36 -4.11 5.58
C CYS A 156 -1.81 -4.29 6.06
N ASP A 157 -2.58 -3.21 6.08
CA ASP A 157 -3.95 -3.21 6.61
C ASP A 157 -4.95 -3.82 5.64
N TYR A 158 -4.81 -3.53 4.34
CA TYR A 158 -5.70 -4.05 3.31
C TYR A 158 -5.55 -5.57 3.08
N TRP A 159 -4.33 -6.11 3.16
CA TRP A 159 -4.07 -7.48 2.71
C TRP A 159 -3.22 -8.31 3.67
N LEU A 160 -2.05 -7.82 4.09
CA LEU A 160 -1.08 -8.65 4.79
C LEU A 160 -1.63 -9.17 6.12
N ASN A 161 -2.26 -8.31 6.90
CA ASN A 161 -2.83 -8.65 8.19
C ASN A 161 -3.94 -9.70 8.07
N ASP A 162 -4.82 -9.57 7.07
CA ASP A 162 -5.89 -10.52 6.79
C ASP A 162 -5.32 -11.86 6.27
N TYR A 163 -4.32 -11.83 5.38
CA TYR A 163 -3.62 -13.03 4.90
C TYR A 163 -3.00 -13.81 6.07
N ILE A 164 -2.28 -13.13 6.97
CA ILE A 164 -1.68 -13.78 8.14
C ILE A 164 -2.78 -14.38 9.02
N LYS A 165 -3.83 -13.63 9.37
CA LYS A 165 -4.92 -14.12 10.22
C LYS A 165 -5.63 -15.35 9.65
N ARG A 166 -5.84 -15.42 8.33
CA ARG A 166 -6.50 -16.56 7.67
C ARG A 166 -5.63 -17.81 7.62
N ASN A 167 -4.31 -17.65 7.57
CA ASN A 167 -3.37 -18.77 7.38
C ASN A 167 -2.62 -19.16 8.65
N LEU A 168 -2.77 -18.39 9.73
CA LEU A 168 -2.17 -18.68 11.03
C LEU A 168 -3.12 -19.58 11.83
N THR A 169 -2.61 -20.72 12.27
CA THR A 169 -3.30 -21.58 13.24
C THR A 169 -2.94 -21.18 14.67
N ASP A 170 -3.69 -21.65 15.65
CA ASP A 170 -3.35 -21.47 17.06
C ASP A 170 -1.93 -21.96 17.35
N GLN A 171 -1.20 -21.15 18.11
CA GLN A 171 0.19 -21.42 18.49
C GLN A 171 0.30 -21.51 20.00
N PRO A 172 1.09 -22.45 20.54
CA PRO A 172 1.15 -22.70 21.98
C PRO A 172 1.97 -21.67 22.75
N ASN A 173 2.81 -20.89 22.06
CA ASN A 173 3.65 -19.86 22.68
C ASN A 173 4.13 -18.83 21.64
N GLU A 174 4.66 -17.71 22.14
CA GLU A 174 5.19 -16.60 21.33
C GLU A 174 6.30 -17.01 20.35
N LYS A 175 7.17 -17.94 20.74
CA LYS A 175 8.27 -18.40 19.85
C LYS A 175 7.73 -19.20 18.67
N SER A 176 6.75 -20.07 18.91
CA SER A 176 6.05 -20.80 17.86
C SER A 176 5.25 -19.86 16.96
N LEU A 177 4.61 -18.83 17.56
CA LEU A 177 3.92 -17.77 16.82
C LEU A 177 4.85 -17.02 15.88
N ALA A 178 5.97 -16.50 16.38
CA ALA A 178 6.95 -15.79 15.56
C ALA A 178 7.49 -16.67 14.42
N ARG A 179 7.72 -17.96 14.67
CA ARG A 179 8.14 -18.92 13.63
C ARG A 179 7.06 -19.17 12.59
N ALA A 180 5.81 -19.34 13.01
CA ALA A 180 4.68 -19.56 12.11
C ALA A 180 4.47 -18.35 11.20
N VAL A 181 4.43 -17.15 11.77
CA VAL A 181 4.32 -15.90 11.01
C VAL A 181 5.51 -15.73 10.06
N SER A 182 6.74 -15.96 10.53
CA SER A 182 7.93 -15.90 9.67
C SER A 182 7.86 -16.89 8.50
N THR A 183 7.30 -18.07 8.74
CA THR A 183 7.14 -19.10 7.69
C THR A 183 6.08 -18.69 6.67
N LEU A 184 4.97 -18.09 7.11
CA LEU A 184 3.95 -17.55 6.22
C LEU A 184 4.50 -16.42 5.38
N MET A 185 5.23 -15.48 5.98
CA MET A 185 5.87 -14.36 5.25
C MET A 185 6.81 -14.86 4.15
N LYS A 186 7.58 -15.93 4.41
CA LYS A 186 8.47 -16.55 3.41
C LYS A 186 7.74 -17.32 2.31
N LYS A 187 6.50 -17.76 2.53
CA LYS A 187 5.68 -18.45 1.53
C LYS A 187 5.04 -17.48 0.54
N ILE A 188 4.88 -16.22 0.91
CA ILE A 188 4.31 -15.20 0.03
C ILE A 188 5.31 -14.94 -1.11
N PRO A 189 4.92 -15.13 -2.38
CA PRO A 189 5.80 -14.85 -3.50
C PRO A 189 6.11 -13.35 -3.57
N LYS A 190 7.35 -13.02 -3.94
CA LYS A 190 7.84 -11.64 -4.10
C LYS A 190 6.92 -10.78 -4.98
N GLU A 191 6.40 -11.36 -6.07
CA GLU A 191 5.46 -10.70 -6.97
C GLU A 191 4.14 -10.30 -6.31
N ALA A 192 3.68 -11.03 -5.29
CA ALA A 192 2.48 -10.64 -4.56
C ALA A 192 2.69 -9.33 -3.81
N PHE A 193 3.88 -9.09 -3.24
CA PHE A 193 4.21 -7.79 -2.65
C PHE A 193 4.25 -6.70 -3.72
N LYS A 194 4.85 -6.97 -4.89
CA LYS A 194 4.93 -6.00 -5.99
C LYS A 194 3.55 -5.58 -6.51
N ILE A 195 2.68 -6.54 -6.80
CA ILE A 195 1.31 -6.26 -7.27
C ILE A 195 0.58 -5.44 -6.21
N LYS A 196 0.65 -5.84 -4.93
CA LYS A 196 -0.13 -5.21 -3.85
C LYS A 196 0.44 -3.85 -3.42
N LEU A 197 1.74 -3.60 -3.60
CA LEU A 197 2.38 -2.30 -3.38
C LEU A 197 2.12 -1.32 -4.54
N LEU A 198 1.93 -1.81 -5.76
CA LEU A 198 1.70 -0.98 -6.96
C LEU A 198 0.21 -0.73 -7.26
N THR A 199 -0.71 -1.60 -6.82
CA THR A 199 -2.16 -1.44 -7.08
C THR A 199 -2.85 -0.40 -6.20
N ASN A 200 -2.16 0.17 -5.20
CA ASN A 200 -2.72 1.12 -4.24
C ASN A 200 -2.15 2.56 -4.39
N CYS A 201 -1.47 2.86 -5.50
CA CYS A 201 -0.94 4.18 -5.86
C CYS A 201 -1.62 4.77 -7.09
#